data_AF-A0A497PIV3-F1
#
_entry.id   AF-A0A497PIV3-F1
#
_cell.length_a   1.000
_cell.length_b   1.000
_cell.length_c   1.000
_cell.angle_alpha   90.00
_cell.angle_beta   90.00
_cell.angle_gamma   90.00
#
_symmetry.space_group_name_H-M   'P 1'
#
loop_
_entity.id
_entity.type
_entity.pdbx_description
1 polymer ?
#
loop_
_entity_poly.entity_id
_entity_poly.type
_entity_poly.pdbx_seq_one_letter_code
_entity_poly.pdbx_strand_id
1 'polypeptide(L)'
;KIIYLYDDNHISLEGETDFAFTENVKGRFEAYGWNVLQVPDGNDLENIEKVIDSAKSQKEKPSLIIVRTRIGYGSPKQDSAEAHGEPLGPEALKITKEFLGWPIEPTFHIPEDSLNHFRKSIQKGAELENKYNEILDSYQKKYPDFHSQFENTIKGQLPADWKNYIQFFNPNDEPLATRGASGKVMNNLTRKLHTLNGAPPHILVGGSADLAPSTKTLLMGYGDLGLSKVCAHNVHFGVREHSMGAIANGMALHSNFIPYTATFLVFSDYMRPPIRLAALMKTHVVFIFTHDSIMLGQDGPTHQPIEQLMSLRTIPGLTVIRPADANETAMAWQMAIDRKGPTVLIFTRQKLPILDPAKYTIRDGVPRGAYILSEAESGKPDIILIATGSEVHLALASSKELKIEGIEARIVSMPSWELFEEQTVEYKLKVLPPELPKLAIEAGVSLGWGKYVGDKGDVIGLDRFGASAPGKVVYEQFGFTVKNVVNRAKRLLKQ
;
A
#
# COMPACT_ATOMS: atom_id res chain seq x y z
N LYS A 1 -16.63 -4.63 -20.05
CA LYS A 1 -16.61 -3.16 -19.82
C LYS A 1 -15.20 -2.55 -19.90
N ILE A 2 -14.13 -3.29 -19.59
CA ILE A 2 -12.76 -2.82 -19.83
C ILE A 2 -12.49 -2.85 -21.34
N ILE A 3 -12.05 -1.73 -21.89
CA ILE A 3 -11.60 -1.59 -23.28
C ILE A 3 -10.22 -0.93 -23.23
N TYR A 4 -9.20 -1.61 -23.73
CA TYR A 4 -7.84 -1.12 -23.80
C TYR A 4 -7.49 -0.83 -25.27
N LEU A 5 -7.18 0.42 -25.58
CA LEU A 5 -6.64 0.81 -26.89
C LEU A 5 -5.11 0.75 -26.80
N TYR A 6 -4.52 -0.18 -27.55
CA TYR A 6 -3.08 -0.33 -27.65
C TYR A 6 -2.59 0.41 -28.90
N ASP A 7 -1.80 1.47 -28.68
CA ASP A 7 -1.11 2.18 -29.75
C ASP A 7 0.07 1.35 -30.26
N ASP A 8 -0.16 0.65 -31.37
CA ASP A 8 0.79 -0.26 -32.00
C ASP A 8 1.55 0.46 -33.12
N ASN A 9 2.54 1.27 -32.73
CA ASN A 9 3.31 2.12 -33.64
C ASN A 9 4.70 1.56 -34.02
N HIS A 10 5.08 0.39 -33.49
CA HIS A 10 6.39 -0.27 -33.65
C HIS A 10 7.62 0.53 -33.18
N ILE A 11 7.45 1.58 -32.38
CA ILE A 11 8.56 2.38 -31.86
C ILE A 11 8.56 2.35 -30.33
N SER A 12 9.75 2.15 -29.78
CA SER A 12 10.07 2.31 -28.36
C SER A 12 11.07 3.47 -28.18
N LEU A 13 11.46 3.76 -26.95
CA LEU A 13 12.44 4.82 -26.67
C LEU A 13 13.82 4.52 -27.29
N GLU A 14 14.21 3.24 -27.35
CA GLU A 14 15.53 2.83 -27.89
C GLU A 14 15.53 2.65 -29.43
N GLY A 15 14.41 2.84 -30.11
CA GLY A 15 14.27 2.61 -31.54
C GLY A 15 13.11 1.69 -31.88
N GLU A 16 13.27 0.92 -32.95
CA GLU A 16 12.26 -0.05 -33.40
C GLU A 16 11.98 -1.10 -32.33
N THR A 17 10.71 -1.51 -32.21
CA THR A 17 10.31 -2.51 -31.21
C THR A 17 10.92 -3.88 -31.47
N ASP A 18 11.32 -4.19 -32.71
CA ASP A 18 11.88 -5.51 -33.05
C ASP A 18 13.25 -5.78 -32.39
N PHE A 19 13.90 -4.75 -31.85
CA PHE A 19 15.12 -4.90 -31.05
C PHE A 19 14.90 -5.73 -29.78
N ALA A 20 13.71 -5.66 -29.17
CA ALA A 20 13.44 -6.28 -27.87
C ALA A 20 12.00 -6.82 -27.68
N PHE A 21 11.10 -6.59 -28.64
CA PHE A 21 9.67 -6.86 -28.51
C PHE A 21 9.07 -7.34 -29.85
N THR A 22 9.19 -8.64 -30.11
CA THR A 22 8.70 -9.31 -31.33
C THR A 22 7.58 -10.33 -31.08
N GLU A 23 6.96 -10.29 -29.90
CA GLU A 23 5.92 -11.26 -29.53
C GLU A 23 4.59 -11.01 -30.24
N ASN A 24 3.76 -12.04 -30.31
CA ASN A 24 2.39 -11.92 -30.81
C ASN A 24 1.45 -11.41 -29.70
N VAL A 25 1.32 -10.08 -29.57
CA VAL A 25 0.45 -9.41 -28.58
C VAL A 25 -0.99 -9.90 -28.70
N LYS A 26 -1.52 -10.00 -29.93
CA LYS A 26 -2.87 -10.53 -30.18
C LYS A 26 -3.03 -11.93 -29.58
N GLY A 27 -2.13 -12.85 -29.93
CA GLY A 27 -2.16 -14.23 -29.46
C GLY A 27 -2.03 -14.33 -27.94
N ARG A 28 -1.19 -13.50 -27.31
CA ARG A 28 -1.05 -13.44 -25.85
C ARG A 28 -2.34 -12.99 -25.16
N PHE A 29 -3.01 -11.96 -25.66
CA PHE A 29 -4.27 -11.47 -25.08
C PHE A 29 -5.45 -12.41 -25.35
N GLU A 30 -5.51 -13.05 -26.52
CA GLU A 30 -6.47 -14.13 -26.80
C GLU A 30 -6.30 -15.29 -25.80
N ALA A 31 -5.05 -15.68 -25.50
CA ALA A 31 -4.75 -16.71 -24.50
C ALA A 31 -5.17 -16.31 -23.07
N TYR A 32 -5.15 -15.01 -22.72
CA TYR A 32 -5.72 -14.52 -21.47
C TYR A 32 -7.26 -14.47 -21.46
N GLY A 33 -7.92 -14.77 -22.58
CA GLY A 33 -9.38 -14.75 -22.72
C GLY A 33 -9.96 -13.38 -23.08
N TRP A 34 -9.16 -12.46 -23.63
CA TRP A 34 -9.64 -11.15 -24.10
C TRP A 34 -10.33 -11.26 -25.45
N ASN A 35 -11.25 -10.33 -25.72
CA ASN A 35 -11.73 -10.04 -27.06
C ASN A 35 -10.71 -9.13 -27.75
N VAL A 36 -10.03 -9.60 -28.80
CA VAL A 36 -9.01 -8.80 -29.50
C VAL A 36 -9.53 -8.32 -30.84
N LEU A 37 -9.52 -7.01 -31.02
CA LEU A 37 -9.94 -6.31 -32.22
C LEU A 37 -8.76 -5.53 -32.79
N GLN A 38 -8.81 -5.19 -34.07
CA GLN A 38 -7.72 -4.49 -34.75
C GLN A 38 -8.28 -3.33 -35.58
N VAL A 39 -7.54 -2.23 -35.58
CA VAL A 39 -7.74 -1.08 -36.47
C VAL A 39 -6.44 -0.93 -37.27
N PRO A 40 -6.45 -1.24 -38.58
CA PRO A 40 -5.23 -1.24 -39.40
C PRO A 40 -4.71 0.17 -39.74
N ASP A 41 -5.55 1.19 -39.59
CA ASP A 41 -5.17 2.59 -39.79
C ASP A 41 -5.74 3.47 -38.66
N GLY A 42 -4.86 3.98 -37.81
CA GLY A 42 -5.19 4.88 -36.71
C GLY A 42 -5.72 6.25 -37.14
N ASN A 43 -5.68 6.58 -38.43
CA ASN A 43 -6.29 7.81 -38.97
C ASN A 43 -7.71 7.58 -39.52
N ASP A 44 -8.19 6.34 -39.57
CA ASP A 44 -9.57 6.01 -39.96
C ASP A 44 -10.52 6.11 -38.75
N LEU A 45 -10.99 7.34 -38.50
CA LEU A 45 -11.86 7.66 -37.35
C LEU A 45 -13.17 6.87 -37.35
N GLU A 46 -13.76 6.62 -38.52
CA GLU A 46 -15.00 5.85 -38.61
C GLU A 46 -14.80 4.39 -38.20
N ASN A 47 -13.69 3.79 -38.63
CA ASN A 47 -13.37 2.42 -38.28
C ASN A 47 -13.04 2.30 -36.78
N ILE A 48 -12.30 3.25 -36.22
CA ILE A 48 -12.07 3.33 -34.77
C ILE A 48 -13.39 3.34 -34.00
N GLU A 49 -14.34 4.19 -34.40
CA GLU A 49 -15.65 4.27 -33.75
C GLU A 49 -16.44 2.95 -33.86
N LYS A 50 -16.51 2.36 -35.05
CA LYS A 50 -17.16 1.06 -35.29
C LYS A 50 -16.56 -0.06 -34.42
N VAL A 51 -15.24 -0.11 -34.30
CA VAL A 51 -14.54 -1.12 -33.51
C VAL A 51 -14.73 -0.89 -32.00
N ILE A 52 -14.71 0.36 -31.54
CA ILE A 52 -15.02 0.69 -30.14
C ILE A 52 -16.46 0.28 -29.79
N ASP A 53 -17.42 0.51 -30.68
CA ASP A 53 -18.81 0.12 -30.43
C ASP A 53 -19.00 -1.40 -30.41
N SER A 54 -18.28 -2.14 -31.27
CA SER A 54 -18.18 -3.61 -31.17
C SER A 54 -17.56 -4.06 -29.84
N ALA A 55 -16.52 -3.38 -29.36
CA ALA A 55 -15.93 -3.66 -28.05
C ALA A 55 -16.91 -3.38 -26.89
N LYS A 56 -17.73 -2.33 -26.99
CA LYS A 56 -18.78 -2.01 -25.99
C LYS A 56 -19.91 -3.05 -25.99
N SER A 57 -20.21 -3.70 -27.13
CA SER A 57 -21.23 -4.74 -27.21
C SER A 57 -20.79 -6.04 -26.54
N GLN A 58 -19.49 -6.30 -26.41
CA GLN A 58 -18.95 -7.43 -25.65
C GLN A 58 -19.21 -7.28 -24.14
N LYS A 59 -19.94 -8.22 -23.55
CA LYS A 59 -20.37 -8.20 -22.13
C LYS A 59 -19.58 -9.15 -21.23
N GLU A 60 -18.99 -10.20 -21.79
CA GLU A 60 -18.38 -11.28 -21.02
C GLU A 60 -16.86 -11.17 -20.88
N LYS A 61 -16.21 -10.49 -21.84
CA LYS A 61 -14.76 -10.38 -21.92
C LYS A 61 -14.29 -8.92 -21.88
N PRO A 62 -13.10 -8.63 -21.32
CA PRO A 62 -12.42 -7.38 -21.60
C PRO A 62 -12.02 -7.34 -23.08
N SER A 63 -11.90 -6.14 -23.66
CA SER A 63 -11.49 -5.96 -25.05
C SER A 63 -10.14 -5.26 -25.18
N LEU A 64 -9.27 -5.79 -26.02
CA LEU A 64 -8.06 -5.13 -26.52
C LEU A 64 -8.34 -4.68 -27.95
N ILE A 65 -8.10 -3.41 -28.25
CA ILE A 65 -8.14 -2.86 -29.60
C ILE A 65 -6.72 -2.49 -29.97
N ILE A 66 -6.11 -3.24 -30.88
CA ILE A 66 -4.77 -2.94 -31.41
C ILE A 66 -4.94 -1.91 -32.53
N VAL A 67 -4.47 -0.70 -32.32
CA VAL A 67 -4.60 0.42 -33.25
C VAL A 67 -3.26 0.67 -33.88
N ARG A 68 -3.13 0.40 -35.17
CA ARG A 68 -1.90 0.63 -35.92
C ARG A 68 -1.75 2.11 -36.21
N THR A 69 -0.75 2.76 -35.61
CA THR A 69 -0.45 4.18 -35.86
C THR A 69 0.98 4.38 -36.36
N ARG A 70 1.31 5.63 -36.71
CA ARG A 70 2.67 6.07 -37.05
C ARG A 70 3.07 7.15 -36.05
N ILE A 71 4.05 6.87 -35.19
CA ILE A 71 4.51 7.86 -34.21
C ILE A 71 5.01 9.12 -34.93
N GLY A 72 4.65 10.30 -34.43
CA GLY A 72 5.02 11.57 -35.05
C GLY A 72 4.45 11.77 -36.46
N TYR A 73 3.27 11.20 -36.77
CA TYR A 73 2.61 11.26 -38.07
C TYR A 73 2.68 12.65 -38.72
N GLY A 74 3.14 12.68 -39.97
CA GLY A 74 3.30 13.90 -40.77
C GLY A 74 4.55 14.73 -40.48
N SER A 75 5.35 14.36 -39.46
CA SER A 75 6.62 15.03 -39.18
C SER A 75 7.79 14.44 -39.96
N PRO A 76 8.88 15.20 -40.17
CA PRO A 76 10.13 14.64 -40.70
C PRO A 76 10.74 13.54 -39.83
N LYS A 77 10.32 13.43 -38.56
CA LYS A 77 10.77 12.43 -37.59
C LYS A 77 9.81 11.25 -37.46
N GLN A 78 8.83 11.12 -38.34
CA GLN A 78 7.83 10.06 -38.28
C GLN A 78 8.50 8.67 -38.24
N ASP A 79 7.92 7.75 -37.47
CA ASP A 79 8.40 6.37 -37.32
C ASP A 79 9.81 6.25 -36.77
N SER A 80 10.26 7.23 -35.98
CA SER A 80 11.55 7.21 -35.32
C SER A 80 11.41 7.45 -33.82
N ALA A 81 12.37 6.94 -33.05
CA ALA A 81 12.48 7.22 -31.61
C ALA A 81 12.64 8.72 -31.30
N GLU A 82 13.15 9.51 -32.26
CA GLU A 82 13.30 10.96 -32.09
C GLU A 82 11.95 11.69 -31.95
N ALA A 83 10.84 11.07 -32.36
CA ALA A 83 9.49 11.60 -32.17
C ALA A 83 8.89 11.27 -30.80
N HIS A 84 9.56 10.48 -29.96
CA HIS A 84 9.01 9.97 -28.70
C HIS A 84 9.16 10.94 -27.52
N GLY A 85 10.40 11.34 -27.20
CA GLY A 85 10.73 11.97 -25.91
C GLY A 85 11.14 13.44 -25.99
N GLU A 86 11.23 14.02 -27.19
CA GLU A 86 11.78 15.35 -27.42
C GLU A 86 10.83 16.25 -28.22
N PRO A 87 10.87 17.57 -28.03
CA PRO A 87 10.20 18.49 -28.93
C PRO A 87 10.66 18.29 -30.39
N LEU A 88 9.75 18.42 -31.35
CA LEU A 88 10.10 18.30 -32.78
C LEU A 88 11.18 19.30 -33.23
N GLY A 89 11.17 20.49 -32.62
CA GLY A 89 12.00 21.62 -33.04
C GLY A 89 11.29 22.53 -34.07
N PRO A 90 11.72 23.79 -34.23
CA PRO A 90 10.99 24.79 -35.02
C PRO A 90 10.80 24.42 -36.50
N GLU A 91 11.84 23.90 -37.15
CA GLU A 91 11.80 23.56 -38.58
C GLU A 91 10.90 22.34 -38.83
N ALA A 92 11.10 21.26 -38.05
CA ALA A 92 10.26 20.08 -38.17
C ALA A 92 8.80 20.40 -37.85
N LEU A 93 8.51 21.25 -36.85
CA LEU A 93 7.16 21.72 -36.55
C LEU A 93 6.52 22.44 -37.74
N LYS A 94 7.27 23.32 -38.42
CA LYS A 94 6.77 24.03 -39.61
C LYS A 94 6.41 23.05 -40.73
N ILE A 95 7.30 22.10 -41.04
CA ILE A 95 7.06 21.08 -42.06
C ILE A 95 5.86 20.22 -41.70
N THR A 96 5.73 19.78 -40.44
CA THR A 96 4.57 19.02 -39.97
C THR A 96 3.27 19.80 -40.15
N LYS A 97 3.26 21.10 -39.81
CA LYS A 97 2.09 21.95 -40.00
C LYS A 97 1.71 22.08 -41.47
N GLU A 98 2.68 22.31 -42.35
CA GLU A 98 2.45 22.36 -43.80
C GLU A 98 1.89 21.04 -44.34
N PHE A 99 2.45 19.90 -43.91
CA PHE A 99 1.96 18.57 -44.25
C PHE A 99 0.49 18.36 -43.84
N LEU A 100 0.12 18.81 -42.64
CA LEU A 100 -1.24 18.69 -42.10
C LEU A 100 -2.20 19.78 -42.63
N GLY A 101 -1.75 20.70 -43.49
CA GLY A 101 -2.53 21.84 -43.94
C GLY A 101 -2.88 22.82 -42.81
N TRP A 102 -2.06 22.87 -41.76
CA TRP A 102 -2.29 23.65 -40.55
C TRP A 102 -1.55 25.00 -40.58
N PRO A 103 -2.17 26.11 -40.09
CA PRO A 103 -1.50 27.42 -40.07
C PRO A 103 -0.27 27.46 -39.15
N ILE A 104 0.80 28.10 -39.62
CA ILE A 104 2.05 28.27 -38.85
C ILE A 104 1.83 29.17 -37.63
N GLU A 105 1.11 30.28 -37.80
CA GLU A 105 0.77 31.23 -36.74
C GLU A 105 -0.76 31.47 -36.68
N PRO A 106 -1.31 31.82 -35.50
CA PRO A 106 -0.61 31.96 -34.23
C PRO A 106 -0.24 30.62 -33.58
N THR A 107 0.80 30.59 -32.75
CA THR A 107 1.02 29.45 -31.84
C THR A 107 -0.19 29.23 -30.92
N PHE A 108 -0.43 27.97 -30.54
CA PHE A 108 -1.62 27.55 -29.77
C PHE A 108 -2.98 27.94 -30.41
N HIS A 109 -3.03 28.09 -31.74
CA HIS A 109 -4.27 28.31 -32.47
C HIS A 109 -5.24 27.13 -32.32
N ILE A 110 -6.50 27.42 -31.99
CA ILE A 110 -7.61 26.46 -31.95
C ILE A 110 -8.71 26.99 -32.88
N PRO A 111 -9.04 26.29 -33.99
CA PRO A 111 -10.12 26.69 -34.89
C PRO A 111 -11.47 26.70 -34.18
N GLU A 112 -12.30 27.68 -34.52
CA GLU A 112 -13.61 27.88 -33.88
C GLU A 112 -14.53 26.66 -34.08
N ASP A 113 -14.51 26.03 -35.25
CA ASP A 113 -15.30 24.82 -35.52
C ASP A 113 -14.88 23.63 -34.65
N SER A 114 -13.58 23.43 -34.45
CA SER A 114 -13.05 22.40 -33.56
C SER A 114 -13.42 22.69 -32.10
N LEU A 115 -13.25 23.93 -31.65
CA LEU A 115 -13.63 24.35 -30.30
C LEU A 115 -15.12 24.12 -30.05
N ASN A 116 -15.97 24.52 -30.99
CA ASN A 116 -17.42 24.33 -30.93
C ASN A 116 -17.80 22.84 -30.96
N HIS A 117 -17.12 22.02 -31.75
CA HIS A 117 -17.32 20.57 -31.74
C HIS A 117 -17.03 19.97 -30.36
N PHE A 118 -15.86 20.25 -29.76
CA PHE A 118 -15.50 19.71 -28.45
C PHE A 118 -16.41 20.23 -27.32
N ARG A 119 -16.84 21.50 -27.38
CA ARG A 119 -17.74 22.11 -26.39
C ARG A 119 -19.14 21.50 -26.37
N LYS A 120 -19.59 20.78 -27.42
CA LYS A 120 -20.82 19.96 -27.37
C LYS A 120 -20.80 18.95 -26.22
N SER A 121 -19.61 18.50 -25.79
CA SER A 121 -19.44 17.60 -24.65
C SER A 121 -19.87 18.21 -23.32
N ILE A 122 -19.88 19.55 -23.18
CA ILE A 122 -20.36 20.23 -21.96
C ILE A 122 -21.85 19.96 -21.76
N GLN A 123 -22.65 20.25 -22.79
CA GLN A 123 -24.08 19.99 -22.76
C GLN A 123 -24.38 18.49 -22.61
N LYS A 124 -23.72 17.65 -23.41
CA LYS A 124 -23.90 16.18 -23.34
C LYS A 124 -23.55 15.62 -21.97
N GLY A 125 -22.47 16.11 -21.35
CA GLY A 125 -22.06 15.74 -20.00
C GLY A 125 -23.11 16.10 -18.96
N ALA A 126 -23.61 17.34 -18.99
CA ALA A 126 -24.67 17.80 -18.10
C ALA A 126 -25.97 17.00 -18.27
N GLU A 127 -26.36 16.67 -19.50
CA GLU A 127 -27.52 15.81 -19.77
C GLU A 127 -27.35 14.40 -19.20
N LEU A 128 -26.17 13.79 -19.36
CA LEU A 128 -25.87 12.46 -18.81
C LEU A 128 -25.84 12.47 -17.28
N GLU A 129 -25.29 13.50 -16.66
CA GLU A 129 -25.26 13.67 -15.21
C GLU A 129 -26.67 13.91 -14.64
N ASN A 130 -27.47 14.76 -15.28
CA ASN A 130 -28.88 14.97 -14.88
C ASN A 130 -29.67 13.67 -14.93
N LYS A 131 -29.52 12.89 -16.01
CA LYS A 131 -30.14 11.56 -16.12
C LYS A 131 -29.66 10.59 -15.04
N TYR A 132 -28.38 10.65 -14.67
CA TYR A 132 -27.86 9.87 -13.56
C TYR A 132 -28.48 10.29 -12.22
N ASN A 133 -28.61 11.58 -11.97
CA ASN A 133 -29.24 12.12 -10.77
C ASN A 133 -30.72 11.72 -10.68
N GLU A 134 -31.47 11.73 -11.79
CA GLU A 134 -32.86 11.24 -11.84
C GLU A 134 -32.97 9.74 -11.48
N ILE A 135 -32.01 8.92 -11.94
CA ILE A 135 -31.92 7.51 -11.57
C ILE A 135 -31.62 7.39 -10.06
N LEU A 136 -30.71 8.21 -9.54
CA LEU A 136 -30.32 8.21 -8.13
C LEU A 136 -31.48 8.63 -7.21
N ASP A 137 -32.24 9.67 -7.58
CA ASP A 137 -33.45 10.11 -6.88
C ASP A 137 -34.52 9.02 -6.86
N SER A 138 -34.71 8.34 -7.98
CA SER A 138 -35.64 7.21 -8.09
C SER A 138 -35.18 6.03 -7.22
N TYR A 139 -33.87 5.77 -7.20
CA TYR A 139 -33.25 4.74 -6.36
C TYR A 139 -33.43 5.07 -4.87
N GLN A 140 -33.21 6.32 -4.46
CA GLN A 140 -33.44 6.78 -3.09
C GLN A 140 -34.87 6.56 -2.63
N LYS A 141 -35.87 6.94 -3.46
CA LYS A 141 -37.29 6.78 -3.12
C LYS A 141 -37.68 5.30 -2.96
N LYS A 142 -37.10 4.41 -3.77
CA LYS A 142 -37.43 2.97 -3.76
C LYS A 142 -36.63 2.18 -2.72
N TYR A 143 -35.39 2.59 -2.44
CA TYR A 143 -34.42 1.87 -1.61
C TYR A 143 -33.63 2.84 -0.70
N PRO A 144 -34.29 3.55 0.23
CA PRO A 144 -33.66 4.63 1.00
C PRO A 144 -32.44 4.17 1.82
N ASP A 145 -32.52 2.98 2.43
CA ASP A 145 -31.42 2.43 3.22
C ASP A 145 -30.19 2.12 2.36
N PHE A 146 -30.39 1.46 1.20
CA PHE A 146 -29.29 1.14 0.29
C PHE A 146 -28.71 2.38 -0.39
N HIS A 147 -29.55 3.38 -0.69
CA HIS A 147 -29.09 4.69 -1.17
C HIS A 147 -28.22 5.39 -0.12
N SER A 148 -28.65 5.43 1.14
CA SER A 148 -27.85 5.99 2.24
C SER A 148 -26.50 5.27 2.36
N GLN A 149 -26.50 3.94 2.28
CA GLN A 149 -25.27 3.14 2.28
C GLN A 149 -24.36 3.44 1.10
N PHE A 150 -24.92 3.54 -0.12
CA PHE A 150 -24.19 3.89 -1.33
C PHE A 150 -23.56 5.29 -1.19
N GLU A 151 -24.34 6.29 -0.83
CA GLU A 151 -23.90 7.68 -0.62
C GLU A 151 -22.77 7.77 0.42
N ASN A 152 -22.94 7.12 1.57
CA ASN A 152 -21.91 7.11 2.61
C ASN A 152 -20.62 6.44 2.11
N THR A 153 -20.75 5.33 1.37
CA THR A 153 -19.59 4.62 0.80
C THR A 153 -18.86 5.47 -0.22
N ILE A 154 -19.56 6.08 -1.19
CA ILE A 154 -18.93 6.92 -2.20
C ILE A 154 -18.36 8.23 -1.63
N LYS A 155 -18.86 8.70 -0.47
CA LYS A 155 -18.30 9.85 0.26
C LYS A 155 -17.20 9.47 1.26
N GLY A 156 -16.93 8.18 1.45
CA GLY A 156 -15.97 7.69 2.44
C GLY A 156 -16.37 8.02 3.88
N GLN A 157 -17.68 8.06 4.16
CA GLN A 157 -18.23 8.33 5.48
C GLN A 157 -18.41 7.03 6.26
N LEU A 158 -17.68 6.91 7.37
CA LEU A 158 -17.83 5.83 8.34
C LEU A 158 -18.83 6.23 9.43
N PRO A 159 -19.49 5.26 10.10
CA PRO A 159 -20.32 5.55 11.28
C PRO A 159 -19.55 6.36 12.33
N ALA A 160 -20.16 7.38 12.93
CA ALA A 160 -19.46 8.28 13.86
C ALA A 160 -18.78 7.55 15.04
N ASP A 161 -19.32 6.42 15.45
CA ASP A 161 -18.86 5.56 16.53
C ASP A 161 -17.91 4.43 16.08
N TRP A 162 -17.50 4.38 14.80
CA TRP A 162 -16.77 3.23 14.25
C TRP A 162 -15.47 2.89 15.01
N LYS A 163 -14.82 3.89 15.63
CA LYS A 163 -13.62 3.68 16.45
C LYS A 163 -13.87 2.79 17.66
N ASN A 164 -15.10 2.75 18.16
CA ASN A 164 -15.52 1.85 19.24
C ASN A 164 -15.55 0.38 18.80
N TYR A 165 -15.48 0.10 17.49
CA TYR A 165 -15.42 -1.26 16.96
C TYR A 165 -14.01 -1.86 17.05
N ILE A 166 -12.99 -1.04 17.35
CA ILE A 166 -11.63 -1.50 17.64
C ILE A 166 -11.58 -2.07 19.06
N GLN A 167 -11.63 -3.40 19.14
CA GLN A 167 -11.55 -4.15 20.40
C GLN A 167 -10.13 -4.56 20.71
N PHE A 168 -9.74 -4.40 21.97
CA PHE A 168 -8.48 -4.91 22.50
C PHE A 168 -8.61 -6.37 22.92
N PHE A 169 -7.52 -7.09 22.76
CA PHE A 169 -7.31 -8.47 23.16
C PHE A 169 -6.99 -8.53 24.65
N ASN A 170 -7.41 -9.61 25.30
CA ASN A 170 -7.16 -9.82 26.72
C ASN A 170 -5.69 -10.19 26.94
N PRO A 171 -4.95 -9.52 27.84
CA PRO A 171 -3.54 -9.86 28.11
C PRO A 171 -3.32 -11.28 28.64
N ASN A 172 -4.36 -11.92 29.17
CA ASN A 172 -4.30 -13.30 29.66
C ASN A 172 -4.63 -14.35 28.59
N ASP A 173 -4.99 -13.93 27.38
CA ASP A 173 -5.19 -14.87 26.27
C ASP A 173 -3.84 -15.48 25.83
N GLU A 174 -3.91 -16.65 25.18
CA GLU A 174 -2.76 -17.29 24.59
C GLU A 174 -1.98 -16.37 23.63
N PRO A 175 -0.64 -16.41 23.62
CA PRO A 175 0.18 -15.63 22.70
C PRO A 175 -0.29 -15.73 21.25
N LEU A 176 -0.34 -14.57 20.57
CA LEU A 176 -0.92 -14.43 19.24
C LEU A 176 0.06 -13.73 18.30
N ALA A 177 0.21 -14.24 17.08
CA ALA A 177 1.00 -13.57 16.05
C ALA A 177 0.24 -12.34 15.55
N THR A 178 0.93 -11.24 15.22
CA THR A 178 0.24 -10.01 14.80
C THR A 178 -0.50 -10.18 13.48
N ARG A 179 -0.10 -11.11 12.61
CA ARG A 179 -0.89 -11.49 11.41
C ARG A 179 -2.24 -12.12 11.79
N GLY A 180 -2.26 -12.93 12.85
CA GLY A 180 -3.46 -13.56 13.37
C GLY A 180 -4.37 -12.56 14.08
N ALA A 181 -3.78 -11.61 14.82
CA ALA A 181 -4.51 -10.48 15.39
C ALA A 181 -5.13 -9.62 14.28
N SER A 182 -4.36 -9.29 13.22
CA SER A 182 -4.83 -8.55 12.05
C SER A 182 -6.07 -9.20 11.43
N GLY A 183 -6.02 -10.50 11.14
CA GLY A 183 -7.18 -11.22 10.60
C GLY A 183 -8.43 -11.13 11.49
N LYS A 184 -8.27 -11.22 12.82
CA LYS A 184 -9.37 -11.05 13.77
C LYS A 184 -9.92 -9.62 13.77
N VAL A 185 -9.05 -8.61 13.75
CA VAL A 185 -9.43 -7.19 13.72
C VAL A 185 -10.18 -6.86 12.43
N MET A 186 -9.65 -7.27 11.26
CA MET A 186 -10.30 -7.10 9.96
C MET A 186 -11.71 -7.68 9.96
N ASN A 187 -11.86 -8.95 10.37
CA ASN A 187 -13.16 -9.63 10.38
C ASN A 187 -14.14 -8.97 11.35
N ASN A 188 -13.68 -8.46 12.51
CA ASN A 188 -14.54 -7.74 13.42
C ASN A 188 -14.97 -6.38 12.85
N LEU A 189 -14.05 -5.62 12.25
CA LEU A 189 -14.34 -4.35 11.60
C LEU A 189 -15.34 -4.52 10.45
N THR A 190 -15.10 -5.47 9.55
CA THR A 190 -16.01 -5.75 8.43
C THR A 190 -17.41 -6.12 8.94
N ARG A 191 -17.50 -6.94 10.01
CA ARG A 191 -18.78 -7.30 10.63
C ARG A 191 -19.49 -6.13 11.30
N LYS A 192 -18.76 -5.25 11.99
CA LYS A 192 -19.34 -4.12 12.73
C LYS A 192 -19.71 -2.95 11.84
N LEU A 193 -18.96 -2.73 10.77
CA LEU A 193 -19.32 -1.76 9.74
C LEU A 193 -20.54 -2.23 8.93
N HIS A 194 -20.91 -3.51 8.99
CA HIS A 194 -22.12 -4.10 8.40
C HIS A 194 -23.39 -3.72 9.18
N THR A 195 -23.86 -2.48 9.04
CA THR A 195 -25.01 -1.97 9.81
C THR A 195 -26.36 -2.00 9.10
N LEU A 196 -26.46 -2.42 7.83
CA LEU A 196 -27.75 -2.44 7.10
C LEU A 196 -28.04 -3.77 6.39
N ASN A 197 -29.18 -4.39 6.74
CA ASN A 197 -29.98 -5.36 5.97
C ASN A 197 -29.23 -6.47 5.21
N GLY A 198 -28.14 -7.02 5.78
CA GLY A 198 -27.45 -8.17 5.19
C GLY A 198 -26.61 -7.87 3.94
N ALA A 199 -26.54 -6.62 3.48
CA ALA A 199 -25.66 -6.21 2.39
C ALA A 199 -24.39 -5.55 2.95
N PRO A 200 -23.21 -6.11 2.68
CA PRO A 200 -21.98 -5.61 3.26
C PRO A 200 -21.63 -4.25 2.67
N PRO A 201 -21.35 -3.20 3.50
CA PRO A 201 -20.72 -2.01 2.97
C PRO A 201 -19.34 -2.42 2.46
N HIS A 202 -19.05 -2.06 1.22
CA HIS A 202 -17.81 -2.39 0.53
C HIS A 202 -16.60 -1.58 1.05
N ILE A 203 -16.59 -1.19 2.33
CA ILE A 203 -15.51 -0.37 2.90
C ILE A 203 -14.18 -1.12 2.82
N LEU A 204 -14.13 -2.43 3.09
CA LEU A 204 -12.93 -3.24 2.90
C LEU A 204 -13.17 -4.29 1.81
N VAL A 205 -12.40 -4.19 0.73
CA VAL A 205 -12.39 -5.14 -0.39
C VAL A 205 -10.94 -5.40 -0.77
N GLY A 206 -10.55 -6.65 -0.94
CA GLY A 206 -9.14 -6.94 -1.19
C GLY A 206 -8.81 -8.39 -0.98
N GLY A 207 -7.52 -8.69 -0.86
CA GLY A 207 -7.11 -10.07 -0.67
C GLY A 207 -5.61 -10.23 -0.75
N SER A 208 -5.17 -11.42 -1.18
CA SER A 208 -3.76 -11.80 -1.16
C SER A 208 -3.25 -12.25 -2.51
N ALA A 209 -1.95 -12.11 -2.71
CA ALA A 209 -1.23 -12.78 -3.78
C ALA A 209 -1.01 -14.26 -3.44
N ASP A 210 -2.07 -15.08 -3.52
CA ASP A 210 -2.08 -16.53 -3.24
C ASP A 210 -1.73 -16.96 -1.79
N LEU A 211 -1.65 -16.00 -0.86
CA LEU A 211 -1.13 -16.25 0.49
C LEU A 211 -2.18 -16.11 1.62
N ALA A 212 -3.48 -15.99 1.32
CA ALA A 212 -4.53 -15.74 2.32
C ALA A 212 -4.49 -16.67 3.55
N PRO A 213 -4.27 -17.99 3.42
CA PRO A 213 -4.13 -18.87 4.59
C PRO A 213 -2.93 -18.54 5.47
N SER A 214 -1.85 -18.00 4.89
CA SER A 214 -0.60 -17.64 5.56
C SER A 214 -0.61 -16.21 6.12
N THR A 215 -1.19 -15.26 5.38
CA THR A 215 -1.31 -13.84 5.77
C THR A 215 -2.47 -13.59 6.72
N LYS A 216 -3.46 -14.51 6.77
CA LYS A 216 -4.68 -14.42 7.59
C LYS A 216 -5.60 -13.26 7.20
N THR A 217 -5.75 -13.00 5.90
CA THR A 217 -6.45 -11.81 5.36
C THR A 217 -7.79 -12.12 4.68
N LEU A 218 -8.36 -13.30 4.91
CA LEU A 218 -9.69 -13.65 4.41
C LEU A 218 -10.78 -13.01 5.27
N LEU A 219 -11.73 -12.32 4.63
CA LEU A 219 -12.96 -11.83 5.25
C LEU A 219 -14.01 -12.94 5.23
N MET A 220 -14.19 -13.59 6.39
CA MET A 220 -15.05 -14.76 6.57
C MET A 220 -16.51 -14.40 6.34
N GLY A 221 -17.17 -15.13 5.44
CA GLY A 221 -18.59 -14.93 5.10
C GLY A 221 -18.85 -13.88 4.01
N TYR A 222 -17.82 -13.24 3.46
CA TYR A 222 -17.97 -12.18 2.44
C TYR A 222 -17.69 -12.64 1.00
N GLY A 223 -17.52 -13.96 0.80
CA GLY A 223 -17.39 -14.60 -0.51
C GLY A 223 -16.11 -14.24 -1.29
N ASP A 224 -15.92 -14.92 -2.41
CA ASP A 224 -14.79 -14.73 -3.32
C ASP A 224 -15.24 -14.02 -4.60
N LEU A 225 -14.56 -12.92 -4.94
CA LEU A 225 -14.83 -12.13 -6.14
C LEU A 225 -14.49 -12.96 -7.38
N GLY A 226 -15.45 -13.06 -8.28
CA GLY A 226 -15.29 -13.77 -9.54
C GLY A 226 -16.43 -13.45 -10.51
N LEU A 227 -16.37 -14.01 -11.72
CA LEU A 227 -17.33 -13.70 -12.80
C LEU A 227 -18.80 -13.90 -12.40
N SER A 228 -19.10 -14.91 -11.57
CA SER A 228 -20.45 -15.20 -11.09
C SER A 228 -20.79 -14.56 -9.73
N LYS A 229 -19.83 -13.92 -9.07
CA LYS A 229 -19.96 -13.38 -7.70
C LYS A 229 -19.31 -11.99 -7.62
N VAL A 230 -19.94 -11.01 -8.26
CA VAL A 230 -19.38 -9.65 -8.43
C VAL A 230 -19.50 -8.74 -7.19
N CYS A 231 -20.27 -9.13 -6.18
CA CYS A 231 -20.45 -8.37 -4.93
C CYS A 231 -19.64 -8.93 -3.75
N ALA A 232 -18.74 -9.89 -3.99
CA ALA A 232 -17.89 -10.47 -2.96
C ALA A 232 -16.69 -9.59 -2.62
N HIS A 233 -16.09 -9.79 -1.44
CA HIS A 233 -15.05 -8.91 -0.92
C HIS A 233 -13.64 -9.47 -1.05
N ASN A 234 -13.49 -10.79 -1.13
CA ASN A 234 -12.18 -11.43 -1.18
C ASN A 234 -11.70 -11.55 -2.63
N VAL A 235 -10.63 -10.86 -2.96
CA VAL A 235 -9.99 -10.89 -4.28
C VAL A 235 -8.82 -11.86 -4.27
N HIS A 236 -8.83 -12.83 -5.18
CA HIS A 236 -7.74 -13.79 -5.37
C HIS A 236 -6.83 -13.32 -6.50
N PHE A 237 -5.73 -12.65 -6.15
CA PHE A 237 -4.83 -12.06 -7.14
C PHE A 237 -3.93 -13.10 -7.83
N GLY A 238 -3.74 -14.29 -7.22
CA GLY A 238 -2.69 -15.23 -7.58
C GLY A 238 -1.29 -14.68 -7.28
N VAL A 239 -0.23 -15.36 -7.70
CA VAL A 239 1.17 -14.93 -7.48
C VAL A 239 1.52 -13.74 -8.39
N ARG A 240 0.99 -12.56 -8.04
CA ARG A 240 1.00 -11.34 -8.88
C ARG A 240 1.08 -10.07 -8.04
N GLU A 241 2.08 -9.95 -7.18
CA GLU A 241 2.24 -8.83 -6.23
C GLU A 241 2.19 -7.46 -6.92
N HIS A 242 2.94 -7.31 -8.03
CA HIS A 242 2.99 -6.05 -8.76
C HIS A 242 1.60 -5.63 -9.27
N SER A 243 0.91 -6.56 -9.97
CA SER A 243 -0.43 -6.30 -10.49
C SER A 243 -1.45 -6.10 -9.37
N MET A 244 -1.34 -6.86 -8.26
CA MET A 244 -2.17 -6.68 -7.07
C MET A 244 -2.10 -5.25 -6.55
N GLY A 245 -0.89 -4.69 -6.39
CA GLY A 245 -0.70 -3.30 -5.97
C GLY A 245 -1.30 -2.29 -6.95
N ALA A 246 -1.08 -2.49 -8.25
CA ALA A 246 -1.61 -1.58 -9.29
C ALA A 246 -3.15 -1.62 -9.36
N ILE A 247 -3.74 -2.81 -9.25
CA ILE A 247 -5.19 -3.01 -9.21
C ILE A 247 -5.78 -2.34 -7.97
N ALA A 248 -5.16 -2.50 -6.80
CA ALA A 248 -5.60 -1.86 -5.56
C ALA A 248 -5.56 -0.33 -5.65
N ASN A 249 -4.57 0.25 -6.32
CA ASN A 249 -4.56 1.70 -6.58
C ASN A 249 -5.72 2.13 -7.47
N GLY A 250 -5.97 1.42 -8.58
CA GLY A 250 -7.11 1.72 -9.47
C GLY A 250 -8.46 1.59 -8.76
N MET A 251 -8.58 0.59 -7.88
CA MET A 251 -9.72 0.42 -6.98
C MET A 251 -9.93 1.64 -6.07
N ALA A 252 -8.88 2.11 -5.40
CA ALA A 252 -8.95 3.29 -4.52
C ALA A 252 -9.20 4.60 -5.28
N LEU A 253 -8.79 4.71 -6.54
CA LEU A 253 -9.08 5.87 -7.39
C LEU A 253 -10.53 5.89 -7.90
N HIS A 254 -11.18 4.73 -8.00
CA HIS A 254 -12.54 4.63 -8.51
C HIS A 254 -13.58 5.18 -7.52
N SER A 255 -13.44 4.88 -6.23
CA SER A 255 -14.36 5.33 -5.18
C SER A 255 -13.72 5.24 -3.80
N ASN A 256 -14.46 5.58 -2.75
CA ASN A 256 -13.98 5.64 -1.37
C ASN A 256 -14.12 4.32 -0.58
N PHE A 257 -14.09 3.17 -1.28
CA PHE A 257 -13.76 1.92 -0.59
C PHE A 257 -12.26 1.87 -0.31
N ILE A 258 -11.85 1.05 0.67
CA ILE A 258 -10.49 0.92 1.17
C ILE A 258 -9.96 -0.43 0.69
N PRO A 259 -9.18 -0.47 -0.41
CA PRO A 259 -8.61 -1.69 -0.90
C PRO A 259 -7.52 -2.19 0.04
N TYR A 260 -7.42 -3.50 0.23
CA TYR A 260 -6.28 -4.09 0.89
C TYR A 260 -5.60 -5.15 0.04
N THR A 261 -4.29 -5.26 0.22
CA THR A 261 -3.44 -6.25 -0.45
C THR A 261 -2.65 -7.03 0.58
N ALA A 262 -2.23 -8.26 0.26
CA ALA A 262 -1.51 -9.09 1.22
C ALA A 262 -0.49 -10.03 0.56
N THR A 263 0.75 -9.99 1.07
CA THR A 263 1.82 -10.96 0.74
C THR A 263 2.85 -11.01 1.90
N PHE A 264 3.99 -11.67 1.72
CA PHE A 264 5.10 -11.63 2.68
C PHE A 264 5.90 -10.34 2.51
N LEU A 265 6.47 -9.81 3.60
CA LEU A 265 7.21 -8.54 3.57
C LEU A 265 8.38 -8.59 2.58
N VAL A 266 9.05 -9.73 2.44
CA VAL A 266 10.15 -9.90 1.48
C VAL A 266 9.70 -9.67 0.03
N PHE A 267 8.43 -9.96 -0.30
CA PHE A 267 7.89 -9.78 -1.65
C PHE A 267 7.31 -8.38 -1.87
N SER A 268 7.42 -7.49 -0.88
CA SER A 268 7.14 -6.07 -1.10
C SER A 268 8.01 -5.48 -2.22
N ASP A 269 9.19 -6.05 -2.47
CA ASP A 269 10.09 -5.67 -3.56
C ASP A 269 9.44 -5.86 -4.94
N TYR A 270 8.65 -6.93 -5.14
CA TYR A 270 7.93 -7.16 -6.39
C TYR A 270 6.84 -6.12 -6.66
N MET A 271 6.34 -5.46 -5.62
CA MET A 271 5.27 -4.45 -5.72
C MET A 271 5.70 -3.06 -5.24
N ARG A 272 7.00 -2.80 -5.16
CA ARG A 272 7.54 -1.51 -4.75
C ARG A 272 7.08 -0.35 -5.65
N PRO A 273 7.07 -0.46 -7.00
CA PRO A 273 6.58 0.64 -7.84
C PRO A 273 5.09 0.98 -7.62
N PRO A 274 4.16 0.00 -7.54
CA PRO A 274 2.78 0.28 -7.16
C PRO A 274 2.62 0.95 -5.78
N ILE A 275 3.40 0.55 -4.77
CA ILE A 275 3.37 1.22 -3.44
C ILE A 275 3.82 2.67 -3.57
N ARG A 276 4.91 2.92 -4.32
CA ARG A 276 5.38 4.29 -4.59
C ARG A 276 4.32 5.13 -5.31
N LEU A 277 3.63 4.56 -6.28
CA LEU A 277 2.52 5.23 -6.97
C LEU A 277 1.35 5.49 -6.03
N ALA A 278 1.05 4.58 -5.10
CA ALA A 278 0.01 4.79 -4.10
C ALA A 278 0.32 6.02 -3.26
N ALA A 279 1.58 6.18 -2.83
CA ALA A 279 2.04 7.33 -2.06
C ALA A 279 1.99 8.63 -2.88
N LEU A 280 2.43 8.58 -4.14
CA LEU A 280 2.39 9.73 -5.04
C LEU A 280 0.96 10.20 -5.33
N MET A 281 0.05 9.26 -5.61
CA MET A 281 -1.36 9.52 -5.90
C MET A 281 -2.20 9.73 -4.64
N LYS A 282 -1.63 9.49 -3.45
CA LYS A 282 -2.31 9.55 -2.15
C LYS A 282 -3.54 8.63 -2.08
N THR A 283 -3.47 7.46 -2.69
CA THR A 283 -4.59 6.49 -2.68
C THR A 283 -4.72 5.82 -1.33
N HIS A 284 -5.94 5.66 -0.84
CA HIS A 284 -6.24 5.01 0.45
C HIS A 284 -6.20 3.47 0.34
N VAL A 285 -4.99 2.93 0.17
CA VAL A 285 -4.74 1.48 0.09
C VAL A 285 -4.04 0.98 1.35
N VAL A 286 -4.47 -0.16 1.87
CA VAL A 286 -3.82 -0.84 3.00
C VAL A 286 -2.97 -2.00 2.48
N PHE A 287 -1.65 -1.86 2.55
CA PHE A 287 -0.70 -2.90 2.18
C PHE A 287 -0.35 -3.76 3.40
N ILE A 288 -0.78 -5.03 3.39
CA ILE A 288 -0.53 -5.97 4.50
C ILE A 288 0.66 -6.84 4.15
N PHE A 289 1.72 -6.73 4.94
CA PHE A 289 2.88 -7.62 4.84
C PHE A 289 3.00 -8.47 6.09
N THR A 290 3.23 -9.76 5.90
CA THR A 290 3.45 -10.70 7.01
C THR A 290 4.84 -11.33 6.92
N HIS A 291 5.21 -12.17 7.91
CA HIS A 291 6.53 -12.82 7.94
C HIS A 291 7.65 -11.77 7.89
N ASP A 292 7.56 -10.81 8.79
CA ASP A 292 8.32 -9.55 8.79
C ASP A 292 9.82 -9.65 9.06
N SER A 293 10.36 -10.82 9.41
CA SER A 293 11.74 -10.94 9.89
C SER A 293 12.30 -12.36 9.78
N ILE A 294 13.58 -12.51 10.14
CA ILE A 294 14.28 -13.79 10.30
C ILE A 294 13.57 -14.82 11.19
N MET A 295 12.64 -14.40 12.05
CA MET A 295 11.84 -15.30 12.90
C MET A 295 10.92 -16.22 12.09
N LEU A 296 10.77 -15.99 10.77
CA LEU A 296 10.15 -16.98 9.91
C LEU A 296 10.93 -18.30 9.90
N GLY A 297 12.25 -18.28 10.07
CA GLY A 297 13.06 -19.49 10.19
C GLY A 297 13.29 -20.22 8.87
N GLN A 298 12.71 -21.41 8.74
CA GLN A 298 13.20 -22.46 7.84
C GLN A 298 13.17 -22.12 6.35
N ASP A 299 12.30 -21.23 5.88
CA ASP A 299 12.28 -20.83 4.45
C ASP A 299 13.56 -20.09 4.04
N GLY A 300 14.34 -19.62 5.02
CA GLY A 300 15.71 -19.16 4.82
C GLY A 300 15.83 -17.75 4.23
N PRO A 301 17.05 -17.34 3.86
CA PRO A 301 17.37 -15.94 3.57
C PRO A 301 16.59 -15.33 2.40
N THR A 302 16.12 -16.13 1.44
CA THR A 302 15.29 -15.64 0.32
C THR A 302 13.91 -15.19 0.75
N HIS A 303 13.45 -15.59 1.94
CA HIS A 303 12.13 -15.25 2.48
C HIS A 303 12.20 -14.27 3.64
N GLN A 304 13.40 -14.05 4.19
CA GLN A 304 13.62 -13.32 5.43
C GLN A 304 13.86 -11.84 5.14
N PRO A 305 12.94 -10.94 5.48
CA PRO A 305 13.15 -9.52 5.30
C PRO A 305 14.29 -9.02 6.17
N ILE A 306 15.09 -8.13 5.61
CA ILE A 306 16.22 -7.46 6.28
C ILE A 306 16.10 -5.95 6.06
N GLU A 307 16.12 -5.51 4.81
CA GLU A 307 16.08 -4.11 4.39
C GLU A 307 14.68 -3.58 4.09
N GLN A 308 13.69 -4.45 3.89
CA GLN A 308 12.37 -4.09 3.36
C GLN A 308 11.65 -3.06 4.25
N LEU A 309 11.72 -3.21 5.57
CA LEU A 309 11.11 -2.26 6.51
C LEU A 309 11.69 -0.85 6.35
N MET A 310 13.03 -0.72 6.30
CA MET A 310 13.69 0.57 6.07
C MET A 310 13.41 1.10 4.67
N SER A 311 13.47 0.23 3.66
CA SER A 311 13.18 0.52 2.27
C SER A 311 11.78 1.12 2.08
N LEU A 312 10.79 0.65 2.83
CA LEU A 312 9.43 1.20 2.83
C LEU A 312 9.33 2.53 3.58
N ARG A 313 9.99 2.66 4.75
CA ARG A 313 10.06 3.93 5.51
C ARG A 313 10.65 5.09 4.70
N THR A 314 11.50 4.79 3.72
CA THR A 314 12.08 5.83 2.85
C THR A 314 11.12 6.39 1.80
N ILE A 315 9.96 5.77 1.55
CA ILE A 315 9.00 6.23 0.54
C ILE A 315 8.22 7.44 1.10
N PRO A 316 8.34 8.65 0.51
CA PRO A 316 7.61 9.82 0.99
C PRO A 316 6.10 9.63 0.88
N GLY A 317 5.36 10.02 1.92
CA GLY A 317 3.89 9.94 1.94
C GLY A 317 3.32 8.54 2.23
N LEU A 318 4.16 7.54 2.48
CA LEU A 318 3.75 6.20 2.88
C LEU A 318 3.83 6.07 4.41
N THR A 319 2.75 5.65 5.07
CA THR A 319 2.78 5.39 6.54
C THR A 319 3.12 3.93 6.79
N VAL A 320 4.17 3.63 7.56
CA VAL A 320 4.59 2.25 7.84
C VAL A 320 4.40 1.95 9.32
N ILE A 321 3.65 0.90 9.64
CA ILE A 321 3.33 0.52 11.02
C ILE A 321 3.71 -0.94 11.28
N ARG A 322 4.64 -1.18 12.21
CA ARG A 322 5.09 -2.50 12.68
C ARG A 322 4.71 -2.70 14.15
N PRO A 323 3.46 -3.16 14.43
CA PRO A 323 2.96 -3.30 15.79
C PRO A 323 3.65 -4.39 16.61
N ALA A 324 3.84 -4.11 17.90
CA ALA A 324 4.49 -4.98 18.86
C ALA A 324 3.69 -6.21 19.26
N ASP A 325 2.37 -6.14 19.27
CA ASP A 325 1.50 -7.20 19.74
C ASP A 325 0.09 -7.11 19.13
N ALA A 326 -0.86 -7.90 19.66
CA ALA A 326 -2.24 -7.89 19.22
C ALA A 326 -2.96 -6.54 19.47
N ASN A 327 -2.66 -5.84 20.57
CA ASN A 327 -3.31 -4.57 20.89
C ASN A 327 -2.75 -3.39 20.08
N GLU A 328 -1.45 -3.33 19.84
CA GLU A 328 -0.89 -2.41 18.86
C GLU A 328 -1.41 -2.71 17.44
N THR A 329 -1.63 -3.98 17.10
CA THR A 329 -2.22 -4.36 15.80
C THR A 329 -3.65 -3.80 15.64
N ALA A 330 -4.45 -3.82 16.70
CA ALA A 330 -5.79 -3.22 16.68
C ALA A 330 -5.72 -1.70 16.41
N MET A 331 -4.79 -0.99 17.06
CA MET A 331 -4.59 0.44 16.82
C MET A 331 -3.97 0.74 15.45
N ALA A 332 -3.09 -0.13 14.93
CA ALA A 332 -2.53 0.00 13.59
C ALA A 332 -3.62 -0.07 12.51
N TRP A 333 -4.61 -0.95 12.67
CA TRP A 333 -5.79 -0.98 11.82
C TRP A 333 -6.66 0.26 11.96
N GLN A 334 -6.87 0.76 13.18
CA GLN A 334 -7.56 2.04 13.36
C GLN A 334 -6.86 3.14 12.57
N MET A 335 -5.54 3.26 12.67
CA MET A 335 -4.75 4.23 11.91
C MET A 335 -4.87 4.04 10.40
N ALA A 336 -4.82 2.80 9.90
CA ALA A 336 -4.96 2.51 8.47
C ALA A 336 -6.33 2.92 7.91
N ILE A 337 -7.39 2.87 8.71
CA ILE A 337 -8.74 3.31 8.33
C ILE A 337 -8.90 4.84 8.50
N ASP A 338 -8.37 5.42 9.58
CA ASP A 338 -8.43 6.85 9.87
C ASP A 338 -7.65 7.68 8.83
N ARG A 339 -6.52 7.17 8.35
CA ARG A 339 -5.64 7.89 7.43
C ARG A 339 -6.11 7.71 5.99
N LYS A 340 -6.50 8.80 5.34
CA LYS A 340 -6.90 8.84 3.92
C LYS A 340 -5.72 8.76 2.95
N GLY A 341 -4.75 7.89 3.22
CA GLY A 341 -3.54 7.70 2.42
C GLY A 341 -3.01 6.26 2.55
N PRO A 342 -1.97 5.89 1.77
CA PRO A 342 -1.51 4.51 1.76
C PRO A 342 -0.80 4.17 3.07
N THR A 343 -1.20 3.05 3.66
CA THR A 343 -0.65 2.55 4.91
C THR A 343 -0.12 1.14 4.72
N VAL A 344 1.09 0.90 5.19
CA VAL A 344 1.69 -0.43 5.27
C VAL A 344 1.57 -0.95 6.69
N LEU A 345 1.01 -2.15 6.83
CA LEU A 345 0.92 -2.88 8.09
C LEU A 345 1.83 -4.11 8.03
N ILE A 346 2.75 -4.22 8.99
CA ILE A 346 3.81 -5.24 9.00
C ILE A 346 3.64 -6.18 10.17
N PHE A 347 3.50 -7.47 9.87
CA PHE A 347 3.07 -8.46 10.84
C PHE A 347 3.98 -9.68 10.96
N THR A 348 4.05 -10.20 12.17
CA THR A 348 4.90 -11.34 12.54
C THR A 348 4.30 -12.66 12.11
N ARG A 349 5.17 -13.66 11.89
CA ARG A 349 4.77 -15.06 11.71
C ARG A 349 4.52 -15.72 13.06
N GLN A 350 5.43 -15.47 13.99
CA GLN A 350 5.55 -16.01 15.34
C GLN A 350 4.53 -15.38 16.30
N LYS A 351 4.17 -16.13 17.33
CA LYS A 351 3.30 -15.64 18.40
C LYS A 351 4.06 -14.68 19.32
N LEU A 352 3.38 -13.65 19.79
CA LEU A 352 3.88 -12.69 20.77
C LEU A 352 2.94 -12.62 21.98
N PRO A 353 3.44 -12.38 23.20
CA PRO A 353 2.59 -12.06 24.34
C PRO A 353 1.71 -10.84 24.06
N ILE A 354 0.55 -10.76 24.70
CA ILE A 354 -0.35 -9.62 24.55
C ILE A 354 -0.03 -8.58 25.64
N LEU A 355 0.21 -7.35 25.23
CA LEU A 355 0.49 -6.23 26.11
C LEU A 355 -0.81 -5.78 26.78
N ASP A 356 -0.77 -5.65 28.11
CA ASP A 356 -1.93 -5.20 28.90
C ASP A 356 -2.24 -3.72 28.64
N PRO A 357 -3.40 -3.39 28.03
CA PRO A 357 -3.76 -2.01 27.74
C PRO A 357 -4.14 -1.20 28.99
N ALA A 358 -4.35 -1.83 30.15
CA ALA A 358 -4.50 -1.13 31.41
C ALA A 358 -3.15 -0.70 31.98
N LYS A 359 -2.09 -1.45 31.69
CA LYS A 359 -0.72 -1.16 32.11
C LYS A 359 0.01 -0.21 31.15
N TYR A 360 -0.25 -0.37 29.85
CA TYR A 360 0.49 0.32 28.79
C TYR A 360 -0.43 1.25 27.99
N THR A 361 0.05 2.43 27.65
CA THR A 361 -0.71 3.49 26.95
C THR A 361 -0.89 3.26 25.45
N ILE A 362 -1.22 2.03 25.05
CA ILE A 362 -1.26 1.57 23.63
C ILE A 362 -2.21 2.41 22.78
N ARG A 363 -3.42 2.69 23.29
CA ARG A 363 -4.47 3.41 22.57
C ARG A 363 -4.04 4.81 22.14
N ASP A 364 -3.33 5.52 23.02
CA ASP A 364 -2.87 6.89 22.76
C ASP A 364 -1.45 6.92 22.19
N GLY A 365 -0.69 5.84 22.38
CA GLY A 365 0.72 5.72 21.99
C GLY A 365 0.92 5.40 20.51
N VAL A 366 0.21 4.39 19.98
CA VAL A 366 0.37 3.96 18.57
C VAL A 366 0.09 5.10 17.58
N PRO A 367 -0.98 5.92 17.73
CA PRO A 367 -1.22 7.07 16.85
C PRO A 367 -0.09 8.12 16.84
N ARG A 368 0.77 8.11 17.86
CA ARG A 368 1.92 9.03 17.98
C ARG A 368 3.20 8.47 17.36
N GLY A 369 3.17 7.24 16.83
CA GLY A 369 4.28 6.60 16.12
C GLY A 369 5.39 6.06 16.99
N ALA A 370 5.82 6.80 18.02
CA ALA A 370 6.69 6.32 19.09
C ALA A 370 6.23 6.86 20.43
N TYR A 371 6.22 6.00 21.45
CA TYR A 371 5.74 6.37 22.78
C TYR A 371 6.46 5.58 23.87
N ILE A 372 6.50 6.18 25.07
CA ILE A 372 7.03 5.52 26.27
C ILE A 372 6.06 4.41 26.66
N LEU A 373 6.45 3.16 26.37
CA LEU A 373 5.68 1.98 26.72
C LEU A 373 5.83 1.67 28.20
N SER A 374 7.06 1.72 28.71
CA SER A 374 7.38 1.54 30.12
C SER A 374 8.40 2.57 30.54
N GLU A 375 8.12 3.30 31.61
CA GLU A 375 9.06 4.27 32.18
C GLU A 375 9.93 3.62 33.27
N ALA A 376 11.08 4.23 33.54
CA ALA A 376 11.88 3.99 34.74
C ALA A 376 11.07 4.27 36.02
N GLU A 377 11.22 3.45 37.06
CA GLU A 377 10.43 3.60 38.30
C GLU A 377 10.74 4.90 39.03
N SER A 378 11.99 5.36 38.98
CA SER A 378 12.40 6.66 39.53
C SER A 378 11.91 7.86 38.70
N GLY A 379 11.35 7.61 37.51
CA GLY A 379 11.08 8.63 36.49
C GLY A 379 12.35 9.18 35.81
N LYS A 380 13.54 8.64 36.14
CA LYS A 380 14.84 9.06 35.62
C LYS A 380 15.58 7.85 35.03
N PRO A 381 15.36 7.52 33.75
CA PRO A 381 16.06 6.41 33.11
C PRO A 381 17.55 6.73 32.89
N ASP A 382 18.41 5.73 33.08
CA ASP A 382 19.82 5.76 32.69
C ASP A 382 19.99 5.57 31.18
N ILE A 383 19.09 4.80 30.56
CA ILE A 383 19.14 4.44 29.14
C ILE A 383 17.74 4.31 28.55
N ILE A 384 17.62 4.57 27.24
CA ILE A 384 16.40 4.32 26.48
C ILE A 384 16.61 3.12 25.54
N LEU A 385 15.75 2.12 25.66
CA LEU A 385 15.64 1.03 24.70
C LEU A 385 14.49 1.34 23.73
N ILE A 386 14.81 1.55 22.46
CA ILE A 386 13.84 1.82 21.40
C ILE A 386 13.64 0.52 20.62
N ALA A 387 12.40 0.05 20.49
CA ALA A 387 12.12 -1.20 19.79
C ALA A 387 10.84 -1.12 18.96
N THR A 388 10.73 -2.01 17.98
CA THR A 388 9.54 -2.12 17.11
C THR A 388 9.13 -3.57 16.99
N GLY A 389 7.85 -3.84 16.70
CA GLY A 389 7.37 -5.19 16.45
C GLY A 389 7.74 -6.19 17.56
N SER A 390 8.18 -7.38 17.16
CA SER A 390 8.56 -8.45 18.08
C SER A 390 9.66 -8.08 19.07
N GLU A 391 10.53 -7.12 18.74
CA GLU A 391 11.68 -6.75 19.56
C GLU A 391 11.28 -5.92 20.79
N VAL A 392 10.05 -5.39 20.86
CA VAL A 392 9.53 -4.71 22.05
C VAL A 392 9.50 -5.64 23.26
N HIS A 393 9.12 -6.92 23.06
CA HIS A 393 9.17 -7.90 24.14
C HIS A 393 10.59 -8.24 24.58
N LEU A 394 11.56 -8.21 23.65
CA LEU A 394 12.97 -8.37 23.96
C LEU A 394 13.50 -7.19 24.79
N ALA A 395 13.09 -5.96 24.46
CA ALA A 395 13.40 -4.76 25.24
C ALA A 395 12.82 -4.83 26.67
N LEU A 396 11.54 -5.21 26.80
CA LEU A 396 10.86 -5.40 28.09
C LEU A 396 11.49 -6.49 28.96
N ALA A 397 11.97 -7.58 28.35
CA ALA A 397 12.68 -8.61 29.08
C ALA A 397 14.07 -8.12 29.54
N SER A 398 14.74 -7.34 28.70
CA SER A 398 16.07 -6.81 28.99
C SER A 398 16.07 -5.73 30.07
N SER A 399 15.02 -4.90 30.17
CA SER A 399 14.92 -3.94 31.26
C SER A 399 14.80 -4.59 32.64
N LYS A 400 14.19 -5.78 32.73
CA LYS A 400 14.13 -6.53 34.00
C LYS A 400 15.52 -6.95 34.47
N GLU A 401 16.35 -7.45 33.55
CA GLU A 401 17.74 -7.83 33.85
C GLU A 401 18.62 -6.61 34.16
N LEU A 402 18.48 -5.52 33.38
CA LEU A 402 19.17 -4.26 33.68
C LEU A 402 18.83 -3.73 35.07
N LYS A 403 17.57 -3.83 35.49
CA LYS A 403 17.13 -3.41 36.82
C LYS A 403 17.80 -4.22 37.95
N ILE A 404 18.00 -5.53 37.76
CA ILE A 404 18.74 -6.36 38.74
C ILE A 404 20.17 -5.83 38.92
N GLU A 405 20.76 -5.28 37.86
CA GLU A 405 22.07 -4.64 37.88
C GLU A 405 22.06 -3.16 38.31
N GLY A 406 20.92 -2.62 38.75
CA GLY A 406 20.78 -1.24 39.19
C GLY A 406 20.74 -0.21 38.06
N ILE A 407 20.44 -0.63 36.82
CA ILE A 407 20.29 0.25 35.66
C ILE A 407 18.79 0.38 35.34
N GLU A 408 18.26 1.60 35.39
CA GLU A 408 16.88 1.89 35.03
C GLU A 408 16.75 2.20 33.55
N ALA A 409 15.93 1.42 32.83
CA ALA A 409 15.72 1.59 31.41
C ALA A 409 14.30 2.09 31.10
N ARG A 410 14.20 3.12 30.26
CA ARG A 410 12.95 3.49 29.59
C ARG A 410 12.76 2.63 28.35
N ILE A 411 11.57 2.07 28.17
CA ILE A 411 11.19 1.33 26.96
C ILE A 411 10.31 2.20 26.09
N VAL A 412 10.76 2.44 24.85
CA VAL A 412 9.99 3.12 23.82
C VAL A 412 9.55 2.10 22.77
N SER A 413 8.23 1.96 22.58
CA SER A 413 7.67 1.28 21.41
C SER A 413 7.58 2.28 20.27
N MET A 414 8.16 1.95 19.12
CA MET A 414 8.20 2.82 17.94
C MET A 414 7.57 2.14 16.71
N PRO A 415 6.26 1.84 16.72
CA PRO A 415 5.60 1.15 15.63
C PRO A 415 5.67 1.91 14.29
N SER A 416 5.73 3.25 14.27
CA SER A 416 5.81 4.03 13.03
C SER A 416 6.70 5.26 13.15
N TRP A 417 7.66 5.37 12.22
CA TRP A 417 8.53 6.53 12.12
C TRP A 417 7.76 7.74 11.60
N GLU A 418 6.91 7.54 10.61
CA GLU A 418 6.20 8.61 9.93
C GLU A 418 5.22 9.31 10.87
N LEU A 419 4.47 8.54 11.65
CA LEU A 419 3.57 9.10 12.68
C LEU A 419 4.33 9.84 13.79
N PHE A 420 5.54 9.37 14.14
CA PHE A 420 6.37 10.04 15.14
C PHE A 420 6.95 11.36 14.61
N GLU A 421 7.30 11.40 13.33
CA GLU A 421 7.79 12.62 12.70
C GLU A 421 6.73 13.70 12.55
N GLU A 422 5.45 13.33 12.47
CA GLU A 422 4.30 14.24 12.50
C GLU A 422 4.09 14.90 13.88
N GLN A 423 4.72 14.41 14.94
CA GLN A 423 4.55 14.95 16.29
C GLN A 423 5.32 16.26 16.50
N THR A 424 4.92 17.02 17.52
CA THR A 424 5.63 18.24 17.92
C THR A 424 7.04 17.94 18.40
N VAL A 425 7.95 18.90 18.24
CA VAL A 425 9.34 18.79 18.73
C VAL A 425 9.36 18.50 20.24
N GLU A 426 8.49 19.15 21.01
CA GLU A 426 8.32 18.91 22.45
C GLU A 426 7.99 17.45 22.75
N TYR A 427 7.05 16.84 22.00
CA TYR A 427 6.71 15.43 22.19
C TYR A 427 7.88 14.51 21.84
N LYS A 428 8.57 14.77 20.72
CA LYS A 428 9.74 13.97 20.32
C LYS A 428 10.84 14.01 21.37
N LEU A 429 11.14 15.20 21.92
CA LEU A 429 12.13 15.39 22.99
C LEU A 429 11.69 14.75 24.31
N LYS A 430 10.39 14.74 24.62
CA LYS A 430 9.86 14.02 25.79
C LYS A 430 10.12 12.52 25.68
N VAL A 431 9.88 11.92 24.51
CA VAL A 431 10.04 10.48 24.29
C VAL A 431 11.52 10.10 24.20
N LEU A 432 12.29 10.84 23.39
CA LEU A 432 13.70 10.58 23.06
C LEU A 432 14.58 11.80 23.43
N PRO A 433 14.76 12.12 24.71
CA PRO A 433 15.63 13.21 25.15
C PRO A 433 17.07 13.00 24.68
N PRO A 434 17.73 14.00 24.07
CA PRO A 434 19.02 13.84 23.40
C PRO A 434 20.16 13.41 24.34
N GLU A 435 20.11 13.79 25.61
CA GLU A 435 21.15 13.56 26.61
C GLU A 435 21.29 12.11 27.08
N LEU A 436 20.23 11.30 26.97
CA LEU A 436 20.26 9.91 27.42
C LEU A 436 20.87 8.99 26.36
N PRO A 437 21.68 7.99 26.72
CA PRO A 437 22.10 6.96 25.78
C PRO A 437 20.89 6.18 25.26
N LYS A 438 20.95 5.76 24.00
CA LYS A 438 19.84 5.11 23.30
C LYS A 438 20.33 3.86 22.58
N LEU A 439 19.61 2.77 22.76
CA LEU A 439 19.83 1.50 22.08
C LEU A 439 18.59 1.13 21.28
N ALA A 440 18.68 1.11 19.95
CA ALA A 440 17.60 0.62 19.10
C ALA A 440 17.69 -0.90 18.90
N ILE A 441 16.55 -1.58 18.82
CA ILE A 441 16.45 -3.03 18.67
C ILE A 441 15.37 -3.34 17.62
N GLU A 442 15.79 -3.85 16.47
CA GLU A 442 14.88 -4.20 15.37
C GLU A 442 15.49 -5.33 14.54
N ALA A 443 14.71 -6.38 14.24
CA ALA A 443 15.14 -7.46 13.35
C ALA A 443 15.09 -7.03 11.87
N GLY A 444 15.95 -6.08 11.51
CA GLY A 444 16.15 -5.52 10.17
C GLY A 444 17.45 -4.71 10.12
N VAL A 445 17.73 -4.07 8.98
CA VAL A 445 18.96 -3.26 8.81
C VAL A 445 19.10 -2.17 9.85
N SER A 446 20.33 -1.91 10.29
CA SER A 446 20.65 -0.83 11.23
C SER A 446 20.62 0.56 10.56
N LEU A 447 20.80 0.60 9.24
CA LEU A 447 20.81 1.84 8.45
C LEU A 447 19.55 2.69 8.75
N GLY A 448 19.76 3.98 9.05
CA GLY A 448 18.69 4.94 9.34
C GLY A 448 18.42 5.12 10.84
N TRP A 449 18.65 4.10 11.68
CA TRP A 449 18.39 4.20 13.14
C TRP A 449 19.24 5.25 13.84
N GLY A 450 20.39 5.62 13.25
CA GLY A 450 21.22 6.76 13.67
C GLY A 450 20.42 8.06 13.89
N LYS A 451 19.31 8.26 13.15
CA LYS A 451 18.38 9.38 13.33
C LYS A 451 17.81 9.48 14.75
N TYR A 452 17.54 8.34 15.40
CA TYR A 452 16.89 8.28 16.70
C TYR A 452 17.87 7.99 17.83
N VAL A 453 18.90 7.19 17.58
CA VAL A 453 19.88 6.83 18.61
C VAL A 453 20.97 7.89 18.77
N GLY A 454 21.24 8.69 17.73
CA GLY A 454 22.29 9.70 17.69
C GLY A 454 23.70 9.12 17.63
N ASP A 455 24.71 10.00 17.59
CA ASP A 455 26.13 9.62 17.39
C ASP A 455 26.71 8.76 18.52
N LYS A 456 26.15 8.89 19.73
CA LYS A 456 26.52 8.10 20.93
C LYS A 456 25.58 6.92 21.18
N GLY A 457 24.65 6.68 20.25
CA GLY A 457 23.70 5.59 20.34
C GLY A 457 24.26 4.29 19.76
N ASP A 458 23.48 3.24 19.88
CA ASP A 458 23.83 1.93 19.31
C ASP A 458 22.58 1.22 18.78
N VAL A 459 22.79 0.24 17.91
CA VAL A 459 21.71 -0.49 17.23
C VAL A 459 21.99 -1.99 17.25
N ILE A 460 21.03 -2.76 17.76
CA ILE A 460 20.94 -4.20 17.54
C ILE A 460 20.02 -4.41 16.34
N GLY A 461 20.65 -4.44 15.16
CA GLY A 461 20.04 -4.78 13.89
C GLY A 461 20.70 -5.99 13.25
N LEU A 462 20.40 -6.22 11.97
CA LEU A 462 20.98 -7.29 11.17
C LEU A 462 21.35 -6.75 9.77
N ASP A 463 22.64 -6.51 9.54
CA ASP A 463 23.17 -5.93 8.28
C ASP A 463 23.74 -7.00 7.34
N ARG A 464 23.09 -8.17 7.31
CA ARG A 464 23.42 -9.30 6.45
C ARG A 464 22.17 -10.13 6.20
N PHE A 465 22.18 -10.95 5.15
CA PHE A 465 21.13 -11.93 4.95
C PHE A 465 21.06 -12.95 6.08
N GLY A 466 19.87 -13.51 6.27
CA GLY A 466 19.60 -14.46 7.33
C GLY A 466 20.08 -15.90 7.02
N ALA A 467 19.39 -16.89 7.59
CA ALA A 467 19.78 -18.29 7.49
C ALA A 467 18.56 -19.23 7.56
N SER A 468 18.66 -20.41 6.96
CA SER A 468 17.65 -21.47 7.10
C SER A 468 17.93 -22.31 8.35
N ALA A 469 17.14 -22.08 9.40
CA ALA A 469 17.09 -22.87 10.62
C ALA A 469 15.76 -22.56 11.36
N PRO A 470 15.41 -23.24 12.47
CA PRO A 470 14.26 -22.83 13.28
C PRO A 470 14.38 -21.36 13.71
N GLY A 471 13.29 -20.59 13.59
CA GLY A 471 13.33 -19.13 13.76
C GLY A 471 13.99 -18.66 15.06
N LYS A 472 13.72 -19.34 16.18
CA LYS A 472 14.38 -19.05 17.48
C LYS A 472 15.90 -19.21 17.42
N VAL A 473 16.39 -20.26 16.76
CA VAL A 473 17.83 -20.51 16.59
C VAL A 473 18.45 -19.39 15.76
N VAL A 474 17.83 -19.01 14.63
CA VAL A 474 18.31 -17.91 13.79
C VAL A 474 18.39 -16.61 14.59
N TYR A 475 17.33 -16.30 15.34
CA TYR A 475 17.21 -15.09 16.15
C TYR A 475 18.27 -15.02 17.26
N GLU A 476 18.50 -16.13 17.98
CA GLU A 476 19.53 -16.23 19.02
C GLU A 476 20.95 -16.12 18.44
N GLN A 477 21.25 -16.85 17.36
CA GLN A 477 22.57 -16.86 16.73
C GLN A 477 22.93 -15.51 16.11
N PHE A 478 21.94 -14.71 15.71
CA PHE A 478 22.15 -13.33 15.23
C PHE A 478 22.10 -12.28 16.33
N GLY A 479 22.10 -12.70 17.60
CA GLY A 479 22.32 -11.81 18.73
C GLY A 479 21.06 -11.10 19.23
N PHE A 480 19.86 -11.49 18.81
CA PHE A 480 18.61 -10.98 19.38
C PHE A 480 18.28 -11.72 20.68
N THR A 481 19.10 -11.50 21.70
CA THR A 481 19.00 -12.15 23.01
C THR A 481 19.05 -11.11 24.12
N VAL A 482 18.36 -11.38 25.23
CA VAL A 482 18.36 -10.51 26.41
C VAL A 482 19.79 -10.21 26.87
N LYS A 483 20.64 -11.24 26.92
CA LYS A 483 22.06 -11.11 27.27
C LYS A 483 22.80 -10.11 26.38
N ASN A 484 22.58 -10.16 25.07
CA ASN A 484 23.25 -9.22 24.16
C ASN A 484 22.74 -7.78 24.37
N VAL A 485 21.43 -7.59 24.51
CA VAL A 485 20.83 -6.27 24.78
C VAL A 485 21.40 -5.65 26.06
N VAL A 486 21.40 -6.40 27.17
CA VAL A 486 21.98 -5.97 28.45
C VAL A 486 23.44 -5.59 28.30
N ASN A 487 24.24 -6.41 27.61
CA ASN A 487 25.67 -6.14 27.39
C ASN A 487 25.91 -4.88 26.55
N ARG A 488 25.11 -4.62 25.51
CA ARG A 488 25.23 -3.43 24.65
C ARG A 488 24.79 -2.18 25.42
N ALA A 489 23.70 -2.25 26.17
CA ALA A 489 23.24 -1.19 27.06
C ALA A 489 24.32 -0.78 28.09
N LYS A 490 24.92 -1.76 28.79
CA LYS A 490 26.02 -1.52 29.73
C LYS A 490 27.27 -0.92 29.09
N ARG A 491 27.52 -1.22 27.81
CA ARG A 491 28.65 -0.64 27.07
C ARG A 491 28.41 0.84 26.77
N LEU A 492 27.20 1.20 26.37
CA LEU A 492 26.81 2.59 26.13
C LEU A 492 26.97 3.47 27.37
N LEU A 493 26.60 2.95 28.54
CA LEU A 493 26.71 3.68 29.82
C LEU A 493 28.15 3.93 30.31
N LYS A 494 29.15 3.30 29.67
CA LYS A 494 30.57 3.46 30.01
C LYS A 494 31.32 4.44 29.09
N GLN A 495 30.65 4.95 28.04
CA GLN A 495 31.17 5.96 27.13
C GLN A 495 30.92 7.35 27.68
#